data_AF-A0A2N2LU50-F1
#
_entry.id   AF-A0A2N2LU50-F1
#
_cell.length_a   1.000
_cell.length_b   1.000
_cell.length_c   1.000
_cell.angle_alpha   90.00
_cell.angle_beta   90.00
_cell.angle_gamma   90.00
#
_symmetry.space_group_name_H-M   'P 1'
#
loop_
_entity.id
_entity.type
_entity.pdbx_description
1 polymer ?
#
loop_
_entity_poly.entity_id
_entity_poly.type
_entity_poly.pdbx_seq_one_letter_code
_entity_poly.pdbx_strand_id
1 'polypeptide(L)'
;MRKLEGIVEKILITPSGEKVSMEVDSGEITFEGLEGDCHSGLTLISHGRQPEYPKGTVISNLRQITILSAEELADIAADLQIPELDISWLSGNILVSGSPHLSLLPFGSRILFSGGVVLICSGENNPCSTPAKIVQSLYPEKTEISREFVRAAMHRRGIVAWVEHPGRINPGESFRIELPAAWDPIWVENEAS
;
A
#
# COMPACT_ATOMS: atom_id res chain seq x y z
N MET A 1 -20.37 5.52 -13.09
CA MET A 1 -19.25 5.20 -12.19
C MET A 1 -18.28 6.38 -12.20
N ARG A 2 -17.97 6.96 -11.03
CA ARG A 2 -16.89 7.96 -10.93
C ARG A 2 -15.58 7.19 -11.11
N LYS A 3 -14.90 7.41 -12.23
CA LYS A 3 -13.58 6.83 -12.49
C LYS A 3 -12.55 7.72 -11.79
N LEU A 4 -11.76 7.15 -10.90
CA LEU A 4 -10.53 7.78 -10.42
C LEU A 4 -9.42 7.28 -11.35
N GLU A 5 -8.65 8.20 -11.91
CA GLU A 5 -7.58 7.91 -12.86
C GLU A 5 -6.29 8.55 -12.34
N GLY A 6 -5.15 7.90 -12.61
CA GLY A 6 -3.85 8.35 -12.14
C GLY A 6 -2.71 7.75 -12.93
N ILE A 7 -1.48 8.05 -12.50
CA ILE A 7 -0.24 7.63 -13.15
C ILE A 7 0.65 6.89 -12.14
N VAL A 8 1.37 5.87 -12.60
CA VAL A 8 2.45 5.22 -11.85
C VAL A 8 3.69 6.09 -11.92
N GLU A 9 4.15 6.58 -10.78
CA GLU A 9 5.33 7.44 -10.69
C GLU A 9 6.61 6.62 -10.57
N LYS A 10 6.61 5.61 -9.69
CA LYS A 10 7.78 4.77 -9.39
C LYS A 10 7.38 3.34 -9.11
N ILE A 11 8.30 2.42 -9.39
CA ILE A 11 8.21 1.01 -8.99
C ILE A 11 9.45 0.66 -8.19
N LEU A 12 9.27 -0.03 -7.07
CA LEU A 12 10.33 -0.40 -6.16
C LEU A 12 10.16 -1.83 -5.65
N ILE A 13 11.28 -2.49 -5.40
CA ILE A 13 11.33 -3.79 -4.72
C ILE A 13 12.08 -3.65 -3.39
N THR A 14 11.63 -4.36 -2.36
CA THR A 14 12.41 -4.58 -1.13
C THR A 14 13.05 -5.95 -1.22
N PRO A 15 14.38 -6.06 -1.43
CA PRO A 15 15.06 -7.35 -1.44
C PRO A 15 14.89 -8.12 -0.12
N SER A 16 15.01 -9.43 -0.18
CA SER A 16 14.94 -10.27 1.03
C SER A 16 16.00 -9.86 2.07
N GLY A 17 15.57 -9.67 3.32
CA GLY A 17 16.41 -9.21 4.42
C GLY A 17 16.50 -7.70 4.58
N GLU A 18 16.06 -6.93 3.58
CA GLU A 18 16.08 -5.48 3.60
C GLU A 18 14.79 -4.87 4.17
N LYS A 19 14.87 -3.60 4.56
CA LYS A 19 13.72 -2.82 5.06
C LYS A 19 13.42 -1.58 4.22
N VAL A 20 14.33 -1.24 3.31
CA VAL A 20 14.20 -0.09 2.41
C VAL A 20 14.08 -0.62 1.00
N SER A 21 13.11 -0.12 0.24
CA SER A 21 12.95 -0.52 -1.17
C SER A 21 13.99 0.18 -2.05
N MET A 22 14.27 -0.39 -3.21
CA MET A 22 15.07 0.21 -4.27
C MET A 22 14.24 0.32 -5.55
N GLU A 23 14.41 1.43 -6.27
CA GLU A 23 13.71 1.67 -7.53
C GLU A 23 14.17 0.71 -8.63
N VAL A 24 13.23 0.33 -9.50
CA VAL A 24 13.43 -0.53 -10.67
C VAL A 24 12.73 0.06 -11.89
N ASP A 25 13.26 -0.24 -13.09
CA ASP A 25 12.74 0.32 -14.35
C ASP A 25 11.32 -0.13 -14.69
N SER A 26 10.93 -1.32 -14.22
CA SER A 26 9.59 -1.90 -14.40
C SER A 26 9.32 -2.98 -13.35
N GLY A 27 8.05 -3.28 -13.11
CA GLY A 27 7.63 -4.33 -12.17
C GLY A 27 7.00 -5.51 -12.89
N GLU A 28 7.61 -6.69 -12.77
CA GLU A 28 6.99 -7.95 -13.19
C GLU A 28 6.09 -8.46 -12.05
N ILE A 29 4.79 -8.50 -12.30
CA ILE A 29 3.76 -8.91 -11.34
C ILE A 29 3.34 -10.34 -11.67
N THR A 30 3.54 -11.24 -10.71
CA THR A 30 3.06 -12.63 -10.76
C THR A 30 1.90 -12.81 -9.79
N PHE A 31 1.28 -14.00 -9.73
CA PHE A 31 0.28 -14.29 -8.69
C PHE A 31 0.82 -14.24 -7.27
N GLU A 32 2.14 -14.28 -7.09
CA GLU A 32 2.78 -14.16 -5.78
C GLU A 32 2.96 -12.70 -5.36
N GLY A 33 2.95 -11.74 -6.30
CA GLY A 33 3.25 -10.34 -6.04
C GLY A 33 4.26 -9.79 -7.04
N LEU A 34 5.03 -8.79 -6.60
CA LEU A 34 6.10 -8.17 -7.39
C LEU A 34 7.37 -9.02 -7.35
N GLU A 35 7.85 -9.47 -8.52
CA GLU A 35 9.04 -10.32 -8.62
C GLU A 35 10.27 -9.64 -7.98
N GLY A 36 11.00 -10.38 -7.14
CA GLY A 36 12.16 -9.89 -6.40
C GLY A 36 11.84 -9.18 -5.07
N ASP A 37 10.56 -8.91 -4.77
CA ASP A 37 10.13 -8.33 -3.49
C ASP A 37 10.03 -9.37 -2.37
N CYS A 38 10.42 -9.00 -1.16
CA CYS A 38 10.40 -9.87 0.00
C CYS A 38 9.00 -10.20 0.53
N HIS A 39 7.97 -9.47 0.10
CA HIS A 39 6.57 -9.74 0.45
C HIS A 39 5.85 -10.64 -0.56
N SER A 40 6.53 -11.04 -1.64
CA SER A 40 5.97 -11.94 -2.64
C SER A 40 5.80 -13.36 -2.10
N GLY A 41 4.63 -13.93 -2.36
CA GLY A 41 4.24 -15.29 -2.03
C GLY A 41 2.72 -15.45 -2.03
N LEU A 42 2.24 -16.65 -2.35
CA LEU A 42 0.80 -16.98 -2.24
C LEU A 42 0.32 -17.00 -0.78
N THR A 43 1.24 -17.25 0.16
CA THR A 43 0.97 -17.33 1.59
C THR A 43 1.91 -16.44 2.38
N LEU A 44 1.49 -16.07 3.59
CA LEU A 44 2.31 -15.37 4.57
C LEU A 44 2.20 -16.04 5.94
N ILE A 45 3.17 -15.76 6.81
CA ILE A 45 3.14 -16.18 8.21
C ILE A 45 2.51 -15.07 9.06
N SER A 46 1.43 -15.38 9.77
CA SER A 46 0.68 -14.40 10.58
C SER A 46 1.58 -13.73 11.63
N HIS A 47 1.36 -12.44 11.81
CA HIS A 47 2.09 -11.59 12.76
C HIS A 47 1.13 -10.52 13.31
N GLY A 48 1.65 -9.45 13.93
CA GLY A 48 0.81 -8.44 14.59
C GLY A 48 -0.20 -7.71 13.69
N ARG A 49 -0.18 -7.95 12.37
CA ARG A 49 -1.15 -7.40 11.40
C ARG A 49 -2.36 -8.31 11.16
N GLN A 50 -2.37 -9.53 11.68
CA GLN A 50 -3.49 -10.48 11.58
C GLN A 50 -3.81 -11.06 12.97
N PRO A 51 -4.35 -10.24 13.89
CA PRO A 51 -4.61 -10.65 15.28
C PRO A 51 -5.65 -11.76 15.43
N GLU A 52 -6.46 -12.01 14.39
CA GLU A 52 -7.46 -13.07 14.33
C GLU A 52 -6.85 -14.48 14.27
N TYR A 53 -5.55 -14.61 13.96
CA TYR A 53 -4.84 -15.88 13.94
C TYR A 53 -3.75 -15.94 15.02
N PRO A 54 -3.47 -17.12 15.60
CA PRO A 54 -2.26 -17.33 16.40
C PRO A 54 -1.02 -16.91 15.61
N LYS A 55 -0.03 -16.31 16.28
CA LYS A 55 1.24 -15.92 15.63
C LYS A 55 1.94 -17.16 15.05
N GLY A 56 2.39 -17.07 13.80
CA GLY A 56 3.09 -18.17 13.12
C GLY A 56 2.19 -19.05 12.23
N THR A 57 0.89 -18.76 12.16
CA THR A 57 -0.05 -19.48 11.29
C THR A 57 0.19 -19.12 9.82
N VAL A 58 0.27 -20.13 8.95
CA VAL A 58 0.30 -19.92 7.50
C VAL A 58 -1.11 -19.53 7.03
N ILE A 59 -1.22 -18.40 6.35
CA ILE A 59 -2.48 -17.88 5.80
C ILE A 59 -2.27 -17.36 4.38
N SER A 60 -3.35 -17.14 3.63
CA SER A 60 -3.27 -16.50 2.31
C SER A 60 -2.66 -15.10 2.41
N ASN A 61 -1.82 -14.76 1.43
CA ASN A 61 -1.18 -13.45 1.38
C ASN A 61 -2.07 -12.44 0.67
N LEU A 62 -2.77 -11.61 1.45
CA LEU A 62 -3.54 -10.49 0.91
C LEU A 62 -2.73 -9.17 0.85
N ARG A 63 -1.42 -9.25 1.09
CA ARG A 63 -0.53 -8.10 1.29
C ARG A 63 0.70 -8.19 0.38
N GLN A 64 0.50 -8.72 -0.83
CA GLN A 64 1.56 -9.00 -1.81
C GLN A 64 2.21 -7.73 -2.34
N ILE A 65 1.43 -6.64 -2.45
CA ILE A 65 1.90 -5.37 -3.01
C ILE A 65 1.48 -4.23 -2.08
N THR A 66 2.39 -3.28 -1.85
CA THR A 66 2.11 -2.03 -1.15
C THR A 66 2.11 -0.85 -2.12
N ILE A 67 1.01 -0.10 -2.15
CA ILE A 67 0.82 1.06 -3.05
C ILE A 67 0.65 2.33 -2.21
N LEU A 68 1.35 3.41 -2.56
CA LEU A 68 1.25 4.70 -1.89
C LEU A 68 0.96 5.84 -2.88
N SER A 69 0.31 6.90 -2.39
CA SER A 69 0.05 8.11 -3.16
C SER A 69 1.14 9.16 -2.90
N ALA A 70 1.61 9.80 -3.96
CA ALA A 70 2.55 10.92 -3.87
C ALA A 70 1.97 12.10 -3.08
N GLU A 71 0.67 12.35 -3.23
CA GLU A 71 -0.05 13.38 -2.48
C GLU A 71 -0.09 13.07 -0.98
N GLU A 72 -0.41 11.83 -0.58
CA GLU A 72 -0.40 11.43 0.83
C GLU A 72 1.01 11.50 1.44
N LEU A 73 2.05 11.12 0.68
CA LEU A 73 3.45 11.27 1.13
C LEU A 73 3.85 12.73 1.31
N ALA A 74 3.44 13.61 0.42
CA ALA A 74 3.69 15.06 0.53
C ALA A 74 3.00 15.65 1.77
N ASP A 75 1.74 15.25 2.04
CA ASP A 75 1.01 15.68 3.23
C ASP A 75 1.70 15.22 4.52
N ILE A 76 2.17 13.96 4.56
CA ILE A 76 2.93 13.45 5.72
C ILE A 76 4.25 14.21 5.88
N ALA A 77 5.00 14.44 4.78
CA ALA A 77 6.26 15.16 4.84
C ALA A 77 6.08 16.59 5.38
N ALA A 78 5.01 17.27 4.96
CA ALA A 78 4.63 18.59 5.46
C ALA A 78 4.33 18.58 6.96
N ASP A 79 3.54 17.61 7.44
CA ASP A 79 3.22 17.46 8.88
C ASP A 79 4.47 17.17 9.73
N LEU A 80 5.45 16.44 9.18
CA LEU A 80 6.73 16.16 9.83
C LEU A 80 7.76 17.28 9.68
N GLN A 81 7.44 18.30 8.88
CA GLN A 81 8.34 19.40 8.54
C GLN A 81 9.68 18.88 8.01
N ILE A 82 9.62 17.95 7.05
CA ILE A 82 10.76 17.43 6.30
C ILE A 82 10.58 17.72 4.81
N PRO A 83 11.66 17.79 4.01
CA PRO A 83 11.55 18.13 2.59
C PRO A 83 10.74 17.12 1.78
N GLU A 84 10.88 15.84 2.09
CA GLU A 84 10.26 14.74 1.37
C GLU A 84 10.18 13.52 2.27
N LEU A 85 9.15 12.70 2.06
CA LEU A 85 9.05 11.35 2.60
C LEU A 85 9.14 10.36 1.44
N ASP A 86 10.29 9.73 1.26
CA ASP A 86 10.50 8.82 0.15
C ASP A 86 9.80 7.46 0.41
N ILE A 87 9.12 6.95 -0.62
CA ILE A 87 8.42 5.66 -0.60
C ILE A 87 9.33 4.48 -0.19
N SER A 88 10.61 4.53 -0.55
CA SER A 88 11.60 3.51 -0.22
C SER A 88 11.73 3.28 1.29
N TRP A 89 11.60 4.34 2.10
CA TRP A 89 11.71 4.26 3.56
C TRP A 89 10.54 3.51 4.19
N LEU A 90 9.46 3.36 3.44
CA LEU A 90 8.24 2.71 3.88
C LEU A 90 8.15 1.25 3.42
N SER A 91 9.14 0.72 2.70
CA SER A 91 9.02 -0.58 2.03
C SER A 91 7.83 -0.60 1.05
N GLY A 92 7.58 0.52 0.35
CA GLY A 92 6.53 0.61 -0.67
C GLY A 92 6.97 0.02 -2.00
N ASN A 93 6.01 -0.45 -2.81
CA ASN A 93 6.29 -1.06 -4.12
C ASN A 93 5.90 -0.19 -5.30
N ILE A 94 4.75 0.48 -5.22
CA ILE A 94 4.25 1.30 -6.32
C ILE A 94 3.90 2.67 -5.76
N LEU A 95 4.51 3.71 -6.30
CA LEU A 95 4.12 5.09 -6.06
C LEU A 95 3.19 5.53 -7.18
N VAL A 96 2.04 6.09 -6.83
CA VAL A 96 1.08 6.63 -7.79
C VAL A 96 0.78 8.10 -7.53
N SER A 97 0.32 8.81 -8.55
CA SER A 97 -0.28 10.14 -8.46
C SER A 97 -1.68 10.14 -9.07
N GLY A 98 -2.49 11.16 -8.75
CA GLY A 98 -3.89 11.26 -9.17
C GLY A 98 -4.88 10.62 -8.19
N SER A 99 -4.43 10.23 -6.98
CA SER A 99 -5.25 9.54 -5.98
C SER A 99 -4.97 10.05 -4.55
N PRO A 100 -5.41 11.27 -4.19
CA PRO A 100 -5.08 11.93 -2.93
C PRO A 100 -5.66 11.28 -1.65
N HIS A 101 -6.56 10.31 -1.80
CA HIS A 101 -7.16 9.56 -0.68
C HIS A 101 -7.02 8.04 -0.89
N LEU A 102 -5.89 7.62 -1.46
CA LEU A 102 -5.62 6.23 -1.79
C LEU A 102 -5.79 5.30 -0.58
N SER A 103 -5.31 5.71 0.60
CA SER A 103 -5.37 4.94 1.85
C SER A 103 -6.80 4.60 2.27
N LEU A 104 -7.78 5.39 1.84
CA LEU A 104 -9.20 5.25 2.19
C LEU A 104 -9.99 4.42 1.18
N LEU A 105 -9.33 3.80 0.20
CA LEU A 105 -10.00 2.92 -0.74
C LEU A 105 -10.68 1.74 -0.01
N PRO A 106 -11.97 1.47 -0.28
CA PRO A 106 -12.65 0.31 0.28
C PRO A 106 -11.94 -0.99 -0.09
N PHE A 107 -11.98 -1.95 0.84
CA PHE A 107 -11.60 -3.34 0.55
C PHE A 107 -12.37 -3.84 -0.68
N GLY A 108 -11.67 -4.54 -1.58
CA GLY A 108 -12.24 -5.04 -2.83
C GLY A 108 -12.27 -4.04 -3.99
N SER A 109 -11.79 -2.81 -3.80
CA SER A 109 -11.57 -1.88 -4.93
C SER A 109 -10.55 -2.47 -5.90
N ARG A 110 -10.82 -2.41 -7.20
CA ARG A 110 -9.89 -2.86 -8.25
C ARG A 110 -9.05 -1.69 -8.75
N ILE A 111 -7.75 -1.89 -8.85
CA ILE A 111 -6.83 -0.98 -9.53
C ILE A 111 -6.45 -1.63 -10.86
N LEU A 112 -6.90 -1.03 -11.95
CA LEU A 112 -6.71 -1.55 -13.30
C LEU A 112 -5.66 -0.71 -14.01
N PHE A 113 -4.51 -1.32 -14.29
CA PHE A 113 -3.40 -0.72 -15.00
C PHE A 113 -3.59 -0.88 -16.51
N SER A 114 -3.18 0.11 -17.30
CA SER A 114 -3.44 0.14 -18.75
C SER A 114 -2.77 -1.00 -19.53
N GLY A 115 -1.68 -1.57 -19.01
CA GLY A 115 -0.97 -2.75 -19.49
C GLY A 115 -1.62 -4.09 -19.12
N GLY A 116 -2.75 -4.06 -18.41
CA GLY A 116 -3.59 -5.22 -18.15
C GLY A 116 -3.43 -5.84 -16.75
N VAL A 117 -2.48 -5.37 -15.94
CA VAL A 117 -2.39 -5.80 -14.54
C VAL A 117 -3.62 -5.34 -13.77
N VAL A 118 -4.15 -6.21 -12.92
CA VAL A 118 -5.25 -5.87 -12.01
C VAL A 118 -4.89 -6.27 -10.59
N LEU A 119 -4.94 -5.29 -9.69
CA LEU A 119 -4.71 -5.47 -8.26
C LEU A 119 -5.99 -5.21 -7.47
N ILE A 120 -6.18 -5.94 -6.38
CA ILE A 120 -7.34 -5.79 -5.50
C ILE A 120 -6.89 -5.21 -4.17
N CYS A 121 -7.48 -4.08 -3.78
CA CYS A 121 -7.26 -3.45 -2.49
C CYS A 121 -7.70 -4.39 -1.35
N SER A 122 -6.78 -4.66 -0.42
CA SER A 122 -7.01 -5.40 0.82
C SER A 122 -7.13 -4.50 2.05
N GLY A 123 -7.32 -3.20 1.84
CA GLY A 123 -7.47 -2.18 2.88
C GLY A 123 -6.20 -1.39 3.18
N GLU A 124 -6.32 -0.49 4.15
CA GLU A 124 -5.29 0.45 4.58
C GLU A 124 -4.01 -0.28 5.06
N ASN A 125 -2.85 0.23 4.67
CA ASN A 125 -1.59 -0.22 5.24
C ASN A 125 -1.24 0.60 6.48
N ASN A 126 -1.72 0.18 7.66
CA ASN A 126 -1.47 0.93 8.89
C ASN A 126 0.03 1.19 9.15
N PRO A 127 0.41 2.40 9.61
CA PRO A 127 1.80 2.72 9.94
C PRO A 127 2.31 1.84 11.09
N CYS A 128 3.60 1.50 11.07
CA CYS A 128 4.24 0.69 12.10
C CYS A 128 5.60 1.26 12.53
N SER A 129 6.20 0.66 13.56
CA SER A 129 7.46 1.14 14.14
C SER A 129 8.68 0.96 13.23
N THR A 130 8.61 0.09 12.21
CA THR A 130 9.77 -0.16 11.33
C THR A 130 10.08 1.06 10.46
N PRO A 131 9.17 1.59 9.62
CA PRO A 131 9.41 2.83 8.89
C PRO A 131 9.67 4.04 9.80
N ALA A 132 8.99 4.12 10.94
CA ALA A 132 9.21 5.20 11.91
C ALA A 132 10.68 5.29 12.37
N LYS A 133 11.32 4.14 12.62
CA LYS A 133 12.74 4.06 12.99
C LYS A 133 13.66 4.45 11.83
N ILE A 134 13.30 4.13 10.59
CA ILE A 134 14.06 4.54 9.40
C ILE A 134 14.02 6.06 9.28
N VAL A 135 12.83 6.67 9.33
CA VAL A 135 12.66 8.13 9.31
C VAL A 135 13.47 8.79 10.42
N GLN A 136 13.43 8.26 11.65
CA GLN A 136 14.22 8.78 12.76
C GLN A 136 15.73 8.72 12.53
N SER A 137 16.22 7.66 11.89
CA SER A 137 17.66 7.53 11.59
C SER A 137 18.15 8.53 10.55
N LEU A 138 17.25 9.00 9.66
CA LEU A 138 17.54 10.00 8.64
C LEU A 138 17.47 11.44 9.18
N TYR A 139 16.69 11.66 10.24
CA TYR A 139 16.53 12.95 10.91
C TYR A 139 16.88 12.83 12.41
N PRO A 140 18.15 12.52 12.76
CA PRO A 140 18.56 12.30 14.14
C PRO A 140 18.41 13.54 15.03
N GLU A 141 18.34 14.74 14.45
CA GLU A 141 18.10 16.00 15.14
C GLU A 141 16.66 16.20 15.62
N LYS A 142 15.69 15.47 15.07
CA LYS A 142 14.27 15.54 15.46
C LYS A 142 13.94 14.41 16.45
N THR A 143 13.88 14.72 17.73
CA THR A 143 13.79 13.71 18.82
C THR A 143 12.52 12.85 18.81
N GLU A 144 11.40 13.37 18.32
CA GLU A 144 10.09 12.69 18.36
C GLU A 144 9.58 12.26 16.98
N ILE A 145 10.37 12.43 15.90
CA ILE A 145 9.88 12.22 14.53
C ILE A 145 9.37 10.80 14.29
N SER A 146 9.90 9.78 14.97
CA SER A 146 9.32 8.42 14.93
C SER A 146 7.84 8.41 15.32
N ARG A 147 7.50 9.07 16.42
CA ARG A 147 6.15 9.09 16.99
C ARG A 147 5.24 10.01 16.19
N GLU A 148 5.77 11.13 15.74
CA GLU A 148 5.08 12.07 14.85
C GLU A 148 4.74 11.40 13.51
N PHE A 149 5.68 10.64 12.93
CA PHE A 149 5.46 9.87 11.71
C PHE A 149 4.27 8.93 11.84
N VAL A 150 4.18 8.15 12.93
CA VAL A 150 3.06 7.22 13.12
C VAL A 150 1.71 7.95 13.16
N ARG A 151 1.65 9.15 13.76
CA ARG A 151 0.43 9.95 13.79
C ARG A 151 0.12 10.57 12.43
N ALA A 152 1.12 11.16 11.78
CA ALA A 152 0.98 11.80 10.49
C ALA A 152 0.58 10.78 9.41
N ALA A 153 1.18 9.60 9.41
CA ALA A 153 0.92 8.55 8.43
C ALA A 153 -0.39 7.77 8.64
N MET A 154 -1.12 8.02 9.73
CA MET A 154 -2.43 7.39 9.94
C MET A 154 -3.40 7.83 8.84
N HIS A 155 -4.10 6.88 8.22
CA HIS A 155 -5.00 7.10 7.07
C HIS A 155 -4.35 7.70 5.83
N ARG A 156 -3.01 7.67 5.75
CA ARG A 156 -2.21 8.26 4.67
C ARG A 156 -1.00 7.41 4.26
N ARG A 157 -0.87 6.17 4.76
CA ARG A 157 0.28 5.29 4.46
C ARG A 157 0.01 4.31 3.31
N GLY A 158 -0.93 4.65 2.43
CA GLY A 158 -1.35 3.85 1.29
C GLY A 158 -2.09 2.58 1.67
N ILE A 159 -2.16 1.66 0.72
CA ILE A 159 -2.90 0.40 0.82
C ILE A 159 -1.99 -0.81 0.64
N VAL A 160 -2.52 -1.96 0.99
CA VAL A 160 -2.02 -3.26 0.54
C VAL A 160 -2.97 -3.86 -0.49
N ALA A 161 -2.42 -4.66 -1.41
CA ALA A 161 -3.19 -5.32 -2.44
C ALA A 161 -2.68 -6.74 -2.73
N TRP A 162 -3.53 -7.54 -3.38
CA TRP A 162 -3.19 -8.83 -3.97
C TRP A 162 -3.48 -8.83 -5.48
N VAL A 163 -2.86 -9.77 -6.19
CA VAL A 163 -2.86 -9.82 -7.66
C VAL A 163 -4.05 -10.62 -8.19
N GLU A 164 -4.97 -9.96 -8.91
CA GLU A 164 -6.08 -10.63 -9.64
C GLU A 164 -5.63 -11.02 -11.05
N HIS A 165 -4.92 -10.14 -11.76
CA HIS A 165 -4.40 -10.41 -13.10
C HIS A 165 -2.90 -10.02 -13.19
N PRO A 166 -1.99 -11.00 -13.36
CA PRO A 166 -0.55 -10.77 -13.53
C PRO A 166 -0.18 -9.99 -14.80
N GLY A 167 1.08 -9.55 -14.89
CA GLY A 167 1.62 -8.84 -16.05
C GLY A 167 2.73 -7.90 -15.66
N ARG A 168 2.99 -6.88 -16.49
CA ARG A 168 4.03 -5.89 -16.24
C ARG A 168 3.43 -4.52 -15.99
N ILE A 169 3.94 -3.81 -15.00
CA ILE A 169 3.66 -2.39 -14.75
C ILE A 169 4.93 -1.60 -15.06
N ASN A 170 4.79 -0.43 -15.70
CA ASN A 170 5.89 0.48 -15.96
C ASN A 170 5.64 1.86 -15.32
N PRO A 171 6.68 2.59 -14.89
CA PRO A 171 6.55 4.02 -14.60
C PRO A 171 5.98 4.78 -15.81
N GLY A 172 5.17 5.81 -15.53
CA GLY A 172 4.43 6.60 -16.53
C GLY A 172 3.12 5.94 -17.03
N GLU A 173 2.85 4.70 -16.63
CA GLU A 173 1.64 3.99 -17.02
C GLU A 173 0.40 4.56 -16.30
N SER A 174 -0.74 4.64 -17.00
CA SER A 174 -1.99 5.04 -16.38
C SER A 174 -2.68 3.87 -15.68
N PHE A 175 -3.42 4.21 -14.63
CA PHE A 175 -4.33 3.29 -13.96
C PHE A 175 -5.68 3.96 -13.72
N ARG A 176 -6.68 3.12 -13.48
CA ARG A 176 -8.00 3.55 -13.02
C ARG A 176 -8.45 2.70 -11.83
N ILE A 177 -9.23 3.29 -10.94
CA ILE A 177 -9.82 2.58 -9.80
C ILE A 177 -11.30 2.34 -10.04
N GLU A 178 -11.73 1.10 -9.86
CA GLU A 178 -13.12 0.70 -9.76
C GLU A 178 -13.46 0.40 -8.30
N LEU A 179 -14.35 1.20 -7.73
CA LEU A 179 -14.87 0.95 -6.39
C LEU A 179 -15.78 -0.29 -6.42
N PRO A 180 -15.82 -1.08 -5.32
CA PRO A 180 -16.80 -2.15 -5.22
C PRO A 180 -18.21 -1.56 -5.35
N ALA A 181 -19.15 -2.37 -5.84
CA ALA A 181 -20.56 -1.99 -5.84
C ALA A 181 -20.95 -1.57 -4.41
N ALA A 182 -21.74 -0.51 -4.27
CA ALA A 182 -22.32 -0.20 -2.96
C ALA A 182 -23.28 -1.33 -2.60
N TRP A 183 -23.10 -1.92 -1.41
CA TRP A 183 -24.06 -2.84 -0.86
C TRP A 183 -25.03 -1.96 -0.07
N ASP A 184 -26.20 -1.66 -0.65
CA ASP A 184 -27.30 -1.16 0.17
C ASP A 184 -27.54 -2.22 1.26
N PRO A 185 -27.70 -1.84 2.54
CA PRO A 185 -27.78 -2.79 3.64
C PRO A 185 -29.11 -3.56 3.58
N ILE A 186 -29.14 -4.64 2.79
CA ILE A 186 -30.23 -5.62 2.73
C ILE A 186 -30.18 -6.64 3.89
N TRP A 187 -29.15 -6.54 4.74
CA TRP A 187 -28.84 -7.50 5.80
C TRP A 187 -29.35 -7.08 7.18
N VAL A 188 -29.98 -5.91 7.28
CA VAL A 188 -30.75 -5.52 8.46
C VAL A 188 -32.21 -5.76 8.11
N GLU A 189 -32.72 -6.94 8.44
CA GLU A 189 -34.17 -7.07 8.60
C GLU A 189 -34.56 -6.07 9.68
N ASN A 190 -35.51 -5.19 9.38
CA ASN A 190 -36.15 -4.39 10.40
C ASN A 190 -36.70 -5.36 11.45
N GLU A 191 -36.11 -5.40 12.65
CA GLU A 191 -36.82 -5.92 13.83
C GLU A 191 -37.98 -4.98 14.11
N ALA A 192 -39.06 -5.18 13.36
CA ALA A 192 -40.36 -4.56 13.58
C ALA A 192 -41.37 -5.69 13.70
N SER A 193 -41.59 -6.14 14.94
CA SER A 193 -42.83 -6.75 15.42
C SER A 193 -42.94 -6.52 16.92
#